data_AF-A0A8B9NR54-F1
#
_entry.id   AF-A0A8B9NR54-F1
#
_cell.length_a   1.000
_cell.length_b   1.000
_cell.length_c   1.000
_cell.angle_alpha   90.00
_cell.angle_beta   90.00
_cell.angle_gamma   90.00
#
_symmetry.space_group_name_H-M   'P 1'
#
loop_
_entity.id
_entity.type
_entity.pdbx_description
1 polymer ?
#
loop_
_entity_poly.entity_id
_entity_poly.type
_entity_poly.pdbx_seq_one_letter_code
_entity_poly.pdbx_strand_id
1 'polypeptide(L)'
;SSFSRAKLPEGAGKTPCPGTPVSLQYERDGTFRHTCGGTLIAPGWVMTAAHCISSSLTYQVVLGEYDMAAAEGAEQRIAVHAADIFVHPKWSSFCVACG
;
A
#
# COMPACT_ATOMS: atom_id res chain seq x y z
N SER A 1 3.71 14.01 -9.80
CA SER A 1 4.48 12.84 -9.37
C SER A 1 3.62 11.63 -9.63
N SER A 2 4.18 10.57 -10.23
CA SER A 2 3.49 9.28 -10.42
C SER A 2 3.29 8.49 -9.13
N PHE A 3 3.61 9.07 -7.97
CA PHE A 3 3.51 8.41 -6.66
C PHE A 3 2.35 8.95 -5.83
N SER A 4 1.65 8.04 -5.17
CA SER A 4 0.53 8.29 -4.25
C SER A 4 0.86 7.75 -2.86
N ARG A 5 0.10 8.16 -1.86
CA ARG A 5 0.35 7.77 -0.46
C ARG A 5 -0.91 7.20 0.18
N ALA A 6 -0.72 6.29 1.14
CA ALA A 6 -1.78 5.73 1.97
C ALA A 6 -1.40 5.87 3.44
N LYS A 7 -2.37 6.27 4.28
CA LYS A 7 -2.23 6.27 5.73
C LYS A 7 -2.77 4.95 6.30
N LEU A 8 -2.00 4.35 7.20
CA LEU A 8 -2.36 3.15 7.94
C LEU A 8 -3.04 3.56 9.26
N PRO A 9 -4.00 2.77 9.77
CA PRO A 9 -4.65 3.04 11.03
C PRO A 9 -3.65 3.10 12.20
N GLU A 10 -3.90 4.02 13.13
CA GLU A 10 -3.07 4.17 14.34
C GLU A 10 -3.20 2.93 15.22
N GLY A 11 -2.07 2.30 15.57
CA GLY A 11 -2.03 1.06 16.34
C GLY A 11 -2.07 -0.24 15.53
N ALA A 12 -2.00 -0.18 14.19
CA ALA A 12 -2.09 -1.34 13.30
C ALA A 12 -0.82 -2.22 13.24
N GLY A 13 -0.22 -2.58 14.38
CA GLY A 13 0.93 -3.49 14.46
C GLY A 13 2.26 -2.81 14.85
N LYS A 14 3.34 -3.60 14.92
CA LYS A 14 4.70 -3.07 15.20
C LYS A 14 5.19 -2.29 13.98
N THR A 15 5.40 -1.00 14.13
CA THR A 15 5.88 -0.13 13.06
C THR A 15 7.30 -0.50 12.61
N PRO A 16 7.51 -0.94 11.35
CA PRO A 16 8.84 -1.15 10.79
C PRO A 16 9.57 0.18 10.53
N CYS A 17 10.88 0.12 10.28
CA CYS A 17 11.66 1.30 9.92
C CYS A 17 11.23 1.87 8.55
N PRO A 18 11.38 3.19 8.31
CA PRO A 18 11.25 3.75 6.97
C PRO A 18 12.19 3.04 5.98
N GLY A 19 11.72 2.79 4.76
CA GLY A 19 12.41 2.02 3.74
C GLY A 19 11.98 0.56 3.65
N THR A 20 11.18 0.06 4.61
CA THR A 20 10.66 -1.31 4.54
C THR A 20 9.79 -1.51 3.29
N PRO A 21 10.05 -2.54 2.47
CA PRO A 21 9.20 -2.89 1.33
C PRO A 21 7.86 -3.40 1.84
N VAL A 22 6.80 -3.09 1.10
CA VAL A 22 5.45 -3.50 1.45
C VAL A 22 4.72 -4.07 0.24
N SER A 23 3.84 -5.04 0.50
CA SER A 23 2.98 -5.65 -0.51
C SER A 23 1.62 -4.97 -0.48
N LEU A 24 1.27 -4.21 -1.53
CA LEU A 24 -0.06 -3.64 -1.68
C LEU A 24 -0.98 -4.67 -2.31
N GLN A 25 -2.08 -4.97 -1.63
CA GLN A 25 -3.07 -5.93 -2.09
C GLN A 25 -4.43 -5.23 -2.15
N TYR A 26 -5.24 -5.56 -3.16
CA TYR A 26 -6.62 -5.09 -3.24
C TYR A 26 -7.58 -6.26 -3.15
N GLU A 27 -8.78 -5.97 -2.67
CA GLU A 27 -9.84 -6.94 -2.58
C GLU A 27 -10.48 -7.16 -3.95
N ARG A 28 -10.57 -8.42 -4.38
CA ARG A 28 -11.33 -8.86 -5.55
C ARG A 28 -12.04 -10.16 -5.23
N ASP A 29 -13.36 -10.18 -5.39
CA ASP A 29 -14.21 -11.36 -5.15
C ASP A 29 -14.04 -11.95 -3.73
N GLY A 30 -13.96 -11.09 -2.70
CA GLY A 30 -13.77 -11.49 -1.31
C GLY A 30 -12.37 -12.02 -0.96
N THR A 31 -11.40 -11.87 -1.86
CA THR A 31 -10.01 -12.30 -1.65
C THR A 31 -9.03 -11.18 -1.95
N PHE A 32 -8.05 -10.97 -1.06
CA PHE A 32 -6.99 -9.99 -1.28
C PHE A 32 -5.92 -10.54 -2.22
N ARG A 33 -5.58 -9.78 -3.25
CA ARG A 33 -4.55 -10.14 -4.24
C ARG A 33 -3.51 -9.05 -4.33
N HIS A 34 -2.24 -9.47 -4.38
CA HIS A 34 -1.12 -8.57 -4.66
C HIS A 34 -1.33 -7.85 -5.98
N THR A 35 -1.11 -6.54 -5.98
CA THR A 35 -1.14 -5.73 -7.19
C THR A 35 0.17 -5.00 -7.43
N CYS A 36 0.78 -4.44 -6.38
CA CYS A 36 1.97 -3.61 -6.51
C CYS A 36 2.80 -3.66 -5.23
N GLY A 37 4.05 -3.23 -5.36
CA GLY A 37 4.88 -2.88 -4.22
C GLY A 37 4.59 -1.47 -3.68
N GLY A 38 5.13 -1.20 -2.50
CA GLY A 38 5.28 0.12 -1.95
C GLY A 38 6.42 0.17 -0.95
N THR A 39 6.60 1.33 -0.34
CA THR A 39 7.62 1.53 0.69
C THR A 39 7.03 2.30 1.85
N LEU A 40 7.34 1.87 3.07
CA LEU A 40 7.01 2.61 4.28
C LEU A 40 7.91 3.86 4.35
N ILE A 41 7.34 5.05 4.28
CA ILE A 41 8.11 6.32 4.29
C ILE A 41 8.12 7.00 5.65
N ALA A 42 7.14 6.69 6.50
CA ALA A 42 7.06 7.14 7.88
C ALA A 42 6.17 6.18 8.68
N PRO A 43 6.17 6.25 10.02
CA PRO A 43 5.23 5.49 10.84
C PRO A 43 3.79 5.68 10.37
N GLY A 44 3.17 4.60 9.92
CA GLY A 44 1.80 4.61 9.40
C GLY A 44 1.62 5.26 8.02
N TRP A 45 2.69 5.50 7.26
CA TRP A 45 2.60 6.08 5.92
C TRP A 45 3.33 5.24 4.88
N VAL A 46 2.59 4.80 3.87
CA VAL A 46 3.09 4.04 2.73
C VAL A 46 3.06 4.90 1.48
N MET A 47 4.14 4.84 0.71
CA MET A 47 4.21 5.39 -0.65
C MET A 47 4.13 4.27 -1.67
N THR A 48 3.35 4.46 -2.73
CA THR A 48 3.21 3.53 -3.85
C THR A 48 2.99 4.30 -5.15
N ALA A 49 2.97 3.63 -6.30
CA ALA A 49 2.64 4.27 -7.55
C ALA A 49 1.15 4.63 -7.63
N ALA A 50 0.82 5.76 -8.23
CA ALA A 50 -0.54 6.26 -8.33
C ALA A 50 -1.45 5.36 -9.17
N HIS A 51 -0.91 4.67 -10.17
CA HIS A 51 -1.68 3.70 -10.96
C HIS A 51 -1.99 2.39 -10.20
N CYS A 52 -1.34 2.17 -9.04
CA CYS A 52 -1.57 0.98 -8.22
C CYS A 52 -2.73 1.16 -7.23
N ILE A 53 -3.17 2.40 -7.00
CA ILE A 53 -4.10 2.73 -5.93
C ILE A 53 -5.28 3.58 -6.43
N SER A 54 -6.47 3.26 -5.95
CA SER A 54 -7.71 3.97 -6.27
C SER A 54 -8.55 4.14 -5.01
N SER A 55 -9.23 5.29 -4.85
CA SER A 55 -10.16 5.49 -3.73
C SER A 55 -11.43 4.64 -3.84
N SER A 56 -11.66 3.97 -4.98
CA SER A 56 -12.85 3.14 -5.24
C SER A 56 -12.69 1.67 -4.86
N LEU A 57 -11.50 1.24 -4.43
CA LEU A 57 -11.19 -0.16 -4.11
C LEU A 57 -10.77 -0.29 -2.64
N THR A 58 -11.01 -1.47 -2.06
CA THR A 58 -10.51 -1.83 -0.74
C THR A 58 -9.07 -2.32 -0.85
N TYR A 59 -8.17 -1.75 -0.05
CA TYR A 59 -6.77 -2.13 -0.02
C TYR A 59 -6.35 -2.65 1.35
N GLN A 60 -5.37 -3.54 1.34
CA GLN A 60 -4.56 -3.87 2.51
C GLN A 60 -3.09 -3.77 2.15
N VAL A 61 -2.28 -3.45 3.15
CA VAL A 61 -0.83 -3.47 3.07
C VAL A 61 -0.33 -4.65 3.89
N VAL A 62 0.60 -5.42 3.34
CA VAL A 62 1.31 -6.44 4.10
C VAL A 62 2.75 -6.00 4.32
N LEU A 63 3.13 -5.92 5.60
CA LEU A 63 4.45 -5.52 6.09
C LEU A 63 5.20 -6.74 6.62
N GLY A 64 6.53 -6.71 6.52
CA GLY A 64 7.38 -7.76 7.10
C GLY A 64 7.43 -9.06 6.30
N GLU A 65 6.96 -9.04 5.05
CA GLU A 65 7.11 -10.17 4.12
C GLU A 65 8.53 -10.14 3.54
N TYR A 66 9.37 -11.09 3.95
CA TYR A 66 10.67 -11.32 3.31
C TYR A 66 10.53 -12.32 2.15
N ASP A 67 9.73 -13.37 2.33
CA ASP A 67 9.32 -14.32 1.30
C ASP A 67 7.81 -14.28 1.06
N MET A 68 7.38 -13.88 -0.13
CA MET A 68 5.97 -13.76 -0.53
C MET A 68 5.26 -15.13 -0.69
N ALA A 69 6.00 -16.24 -0.69
CA ALA A 69 5.48 -17.59 -0.83
C ALA A 69 5.36 -18.34 0.51
N ALA A 70 5.92 -17.80 1.59
CA ALA A 70 5.98 -18.46 2.89
C ALA A 70 5.38 -17.55 3.97
N ALA A 71 4.35 -18.05 4.67
CA ALA A 71 3.82 -17.34 5.82
C ALA A 71 4.82 -17.38 6.99
N GLU A 72 5.60 -16.32 7.17
CA GLU A 72 6.68 -16.28 8.18
C GLU A 72 6.19 -15.96 9.60
N GLY A 73 4.90 -15.71 9.79
CA GLY A 73 4.27 -15.43 11.10
C GLY A 73 4.59 -14.05 11.67
N ALA A 74 5.54 -13.31 11.08
CA ALA A 74 5.85 -11.91 11.38
C ALA A 74 5.10 -10.91 10.47
N GLU A 75 4.38 -11.40 9.46
CA GLU A 75 3.62 -10.59 8.50
C GLU A 75 2.49 -9.82 9.18
N GLN A 76 2.43 -8.52 8.93
CA GLN A 76 1.34 -7.67 9.40
C GLN A 76 0.45 -7.28 8.24
N ARG A 77 -0.78 -7.77 8.23
CA ARG A 77 -1.81 -7.42 7.26
C ARG A 77 -2.65 -6.28 7.83
N ILE A 78 -2.56 -5.11 7.21
CA ILE A 78 -3.18 -3.88 7.68
C ILE A 78 -4.15 -3.38 6.63
N ALA A 79 -5.43 -3.30 6.98
CA ALA A 79 -6.43 -2.70 6.10
C ALA A 79 -6.21 -1.19 5.97
N VAL A 80 -6.37 -0.66 4.76
CA VAL A 80 -6.30 0.76 4.45
C VAL A 80 -7.71 1.27 4.21
N HIS A 81 -8.11 2.30 4.94
CA HIS A 81 -9.40 2.94 4.71
C HIS A 81 -9.36 3.73 3.41
N ALA A 82 -10.43 3.67 2.59
CA ALA A 82 -10.50 4.41 1.34
C ALA A 82 -10.33 5.94 1.52
N ALA A 83 -10.76 6.47 2.67
CA ALA A 83 -10.60 7.88 3.04
C ALA A 83 -9.13 8.27 3.33
N ASP A 84 -8.27 7.29 3.60
CA ASP A 84 -6.86 7.46 3.92
C ASP A 84 -5.94 7.23 2.71
N ILE A 85 -6.52 7.19 1.50
CA ILE A 85 -5.82 7.07 0.23
C ILE A 85 -5.68 8.44 -0.42
N PHE A 86 -4.45 8.87 -0.64
CA PHE A 86 -4.10 10.17 -1.21
C PHE A 86 -3.45 9.99 -2.58
N VAL A 87 -4.28 10.02 -3.63
CA VAL A 87 -3.80 10.02 -5.01
C VAL A 87 -3.22 11.39 -5.37
N HIS A 88 -2.04 11.42 -5.98
CA HIS A 88 -1.40 12.68 -6.33
C HIS A 88 -2.25 13.47 -7.35
N PRO A 89 -2.55 14.76 -7.12
CA PRO A 89 -3.50 15.53 -7.94
C PRO A 89 -3.02 15.77 -9.38
N LYS A 90 -1.69 15.73 -9.62
CA LYS A 90 -1.10 15.82 -10.97
C LYS A 90 -0.92 14.47 -11.67
N TRP A 91 -1.31 13.36 -11.05
CA TRP A 91 -1.26 12.06 -11.73
C TRP A 91 -2.37 11.99 -12.78
N SER A 92 -2.07 11.41 -13.94
CA SER A 92 -3.02 11.17 -15.02
C SER A 92 -2.89 9.74 -15.52
N SER A 93 -4.02 9.07 -15.74
CA SER A 93 -4.06 7.72 -16.31
C SER A 93 -3.52 7.66 -17.75
N PHE A 94 -3.57 8.77 -18.48
CA PHE A 94 -3.06 8.86 -19.85
C PHE A 94 -1.52 8.79 -19.92
N CYS A 95 -0.84 9.16 -18.83
CA CYS A 95 0.61 9.09 -18.76
C CYS A 95 1.05 8.59 -17.38
N VAL A 96 1.23 7.28 -17.29
CA VAL A 96 1.62 6.55 -16.06
C VAL A 96 2.93 7.05 -15.43
N ALA A 97 3.82 7.65 -16.22
CA ALA A 97 5.10 8.21 -15.76
C ALA A 97 5.09 9.75 -15.60
N CYS A 98 3.99 10.43 -15.96
CA CYS A 98 3.95 11.88 -15.88
C CYS A 98 3.61 12.36 -14.47
N GLY A 99 4.43 13.30 -13.98
CA GLY A 99 4.03 14.27 -12.98
C GLY A 99 5.14 14.75 -12.07
#